data_AF-A0A8T4FGR9-F1
#
_entry.id   AF-A0A8T4FGR9-F1
#
_cell.length_a   1.000
_cell.length_b   1.000
_cell.length_c   1.000
_cell.angle_alpha   90.00
_cell.angle_beta   90.00
_cell.angle_gamma   90.00
#
_symmetry.space_group_name_H-M   'P 1'
#
loop_
_entity.id
_entity.type
_entity.pdbx_description
1 polymer ?
#
loop_
_entity_poly.entity_id
_entity_poly.type
_entity_poly.pdbx_seq_one_letter_code
_entity_poly.pdbx_strand_id
1 'polypeptide(L)'
;MFVSADHNEVVAAFCRANEIPVRRRHDVWGDLLEPFLDTEFGPQHQAATLRRLGQIGLDAGDVLQIREKVGPIMRAYNAVHWDWCHLGLADLLDAATATWIPEELRKGLGELAHLCSWGVDIANRADRQQTWHAGMPSGPRLW
;
A
#
# COMPACT_ATOMS: atom_id res chain seq x y z
N MET A 1 -9.64 9.21 -8.43
CA MET A 1 -9.53 9.70 -9.81
C MET A 1 -8.16 9.32 -10.31
N PHE A 2 -8.07 8.50 -11.36
CA PHE A 2 -6.83 8.18 -12.05
C PHE A 2 -6.74 9.05 -13.30
N VAL A 3 -5.55 9.57 -13.59
CA VAL A 3 -5.28 10.37 -14.78
C VAL A 3 -4.20 9.66 -15.57
N SER A 4 -4.36 9.52 -16.90
CA SER A 4 -3.33 8.92 -17.75
C SER A 4 -1.99 9.63 -17.57
N ALA A 5 -0.90 8.86 -17.60
CA ALA A 5 0.47 9.38 -17.52
C ALA A 5 0.78 10.41 -18.62
N ASP A 6 0.08 10.36 -19.76
CA ASP A 6 0.22 11.33 -20.85
C ASP A 6 -0.10 12.77 -20.42
N HIS A 7 -0.88 12.93 -19.35
CA HIS A 7 -1.25 14.24 -18.81
C HIS A 7 -0.37 14.67 -17.64
N ASN A 8 0.73 13.95 -17.35
CA ASN A 8 1.58 14.26 -16.20
C ASN A 8 2.09 15.71 -16.22
N GLU A 9 2.46 16.23 -17.38
CA GLU A 9 2.92 17.62 -17.51
C GLU A 9 1.81 18.62 -17.22
N VAL A 10 0.60 18.34 -17.69
CA VAL A 10 -0.59 19.16 -17.48
C VAL A 10 -0.98 19.16 -16.00
N VAL A 11 -1.00 17.99 -15.36
CA VAL A 11 -1.28 17.86 -13.92
C VAL A 11 -0.21 18.59 -13.10
N ALA A 12 1.07 18.44 -13.45
CA ALA A 12 2.15 19.12 -12.76
C ALA A 12 2.05 20.65 -12.92
N ALA A 13 1.70 21.14 -14.10
CA ALA A 13 1.46 22.57 -14.34
C ALA A 13 0.26 23.09 -13.53
N PHE A 14 -0.84 22.34 -13.50
CA PHE A 14 -2.02 22.65 -12.69
C PHE A 14 -1.68 22.72 -11.19
N CYS A 15 -0.93 21.74 -10.68
CA CYS A 15 -0.50 21.75 -9.27
C CYS A 15 0.37 22.96 -8.95
N ARG A 16 1.33 23.32 -9.82
CA ARG A 16 2.16 24.52 -9.63
C ARG A 16 1.33 25.81 -9.65
N ALA A 17 0.41 25.94 -10.60
CA ALA A 17 -0.42 27.13 -10.75
C ALA A 17 -1.40 27.34 -9.57
N ASN A 18 -1.78 26.25 -8.88
CA ASN A 18 -2.73 26.29 -7.77
C ASN A 18 -2.07 25.98 -6.41
N GLU A 19 -0.73 26.02 -6.34
CA GLU A 19 0.05 25.78 -5.12
C GLU A 19 -0.27 24.44 -4.42
N ILE A 20 -0.68 23.43 -5.20
CA ILE A 20 -1.03 22.10 -4.68
C ILE A 20 0.28 21.31 -4.46
N PRO A 21 0.59 20.90 -3.22
CA PRO A 21 1.81 20.15 -2.94
C PRO A 21 1.77 18.78 -3.62
N VAL A 22 2.77 18.50 -4.46
CA VAL A 22 2.97 17.16 -5.02
C VAL A 22 3.76 16.32 -4.03
N ARG A 23 3.21 15.16 -3.65
CA ARG A 23 3.86 14.19 -2.75
C ARG A 23 3.97 12.86 -3.47
N ARG A 24 5.18 12.29 -3.48
CA ARG A 24 5.38 10.89 -3.86
C ARG A 24 5.31 10.06 -2.59
N ARG A 25 4.37 9.13 -2.54
CA ARG A 25 4.19 8.20 -1.43
C ARG A 25 4.71 6.83 -1.82
N HIS A 26 5.33 6.15 -0.86
CA HIS A 26 5.63 4.74 -1.02
C HIS A 26 4.32 3.95 -1.00
N ASP A 27 4.17 3.02 -1.94
CA ASP A 27 3.00 2.15 -1.99
C ASP A 27 3.17 0.98 -1.00
N VAL A 28 2.73 1.22 0.23
CA VAL A 28 2.76 0.24 1.32
C VAL A 28 1.94 -1.00 0.97
N TRP A 29 0.80 -0.82 0.30
CA TRP A 29 -0.09 -1.93 -0.03
C TRP A 29 0.47 -2.78 -1.16
N GLY A 30 1.14 -2.18 -2.15
CA GLY A 30 1.94 -2.92 -3.13
C GLY A 30 2.89 -3.93 -2.48
N ASP A 31 3.71 -3.46 -1.53
CA ASP A 31 4.66 -4.32 -0.80
C ASP A 31 3.94 -5.37 0.10
N LEU A 32 2.80 -5.02 0.71
CA LEU A 32 2.02 -5.95 1.55
C LEU A 32 1.36 -7.07 0.72
N LEU A 33 0.86 -6.75 -0.47
CA LEU A 33 0.07 -7.64 -1.31
C LEU A 33 0.89 -8.40 -2.35
N GLU A 34 2.17 -8.04 -2.53
CA GLU A 34 3.11 -8.71 -3.43
C GLU A 34 3.05 -10.25 -3.40
N PRO A 35 2.93 -10.94 -2.25
CA PRO A 35 2.86 -12.41 -2.23
C PRO A 35 1.58 -13.01 -2.82
N PHE A 36 0.59 -12.20 -3.19
CA PHE A 36 -0.66 -12.66 -3.79
C PHE A 36 -0.71 -12.45 -5.32
N LEU A 37 0.35 -11.87 -5.90
CA LEU A 37 0.55 -11.82 -7.34
C LEU A 37 0.87 -13.22 -7.88
N ASP A 38 0.59 -13.43 -9.17
CA ASP A 38 1.00 -14.63 -9.90
C ASP A 38 2.47 -14.59 -10.34
N THR A 39 3.27 -13.74 -9.68
CA THR A 39 4.71 -13.62 -9.87
C THR A 39 5.44 -14.26 -8.71
N GLU A 40 6.33 -15.22 -8.99
CA GLU A 40 7.20 -15.80 -7.97
C GLU A 40 8.36 -14.85 -7.66
N PHE A 41 8.42 -14.39 -6.41
CA PHE A 41 9.51 -13.54 -5.93
C PHE A 41 10.54 -14.34 -5.16
N GLY A 42 11.81 -14.20 -5.53
CA GLY A 42 12.91 -14.87 -4.84
C GLY A 42 13.15 -14.34 -3.42
N PRO A 43 13.85 -15.10 -2.55
CA PRO A 43 14.05 -14.73 -1.13
C PRO A 43 14.72 -13.37 -0.91
N GLN A 44 15.62 -12.96 -1.81
CA GLN A 44 16.29 -11.66 -1.73
C GLN A 44 15.30 -10.50 -1.94
N HIS A 45 14.36 -10.67 -2.88
CA HIS A 45 13.31 -9.70 -3.15
C HIS A 45 12.35 -9.59 -1.97
N GLN A 46 11.88 -10.74 -1.47
CA GLN A 46 11.01 -10.80 -0.28
C GLN A 46 11.67 -10.12 0.94
N ALA A 47 12.96 -10.37 1.17
CA ALA A 47 13.71 -9.72 2.25
C ALA A 47 13.88 -8.20 2.02
N ALA A 48 13.99 -7.75 0.78
CA ALA A 48 14.00 -6.33 0.45
C ALA A 48 12.64 -5.67 0.73
N THR A 49 11.54 -6.32 0.34
CA THR A 49 10.17 -5.89 0.61
C THR A 49 9.91 -5.78 2.12
N LEU A 50 10.25 -6.81 2.90
CA LEU A 50 10.12 -6.77 4.36
C LEU A 50 10.95 -5.65 5.00
N ARG A 51 12.13 -5.34 4.45
CA ARG A 51 12.98 -4.24 4.95
C ARG A 51 12.36 -2.87 4.68
N ARG A 52 11.74 -2.66 3.51
CA ARG A 52 11.01 -1.43 3.18
C ARG A 52 9.80 -1.24 4.10
N LEU A 53 9.05 -2.31 4.35
CA LEU A 53 7.95 -2.32 5.32
C LEU A 53 8.44 -2.03 6.75
N GLY A 54 9.58 -2.60 7.15
CA GLY A 54 10.22 -2.30 8.43
C GLY A 54 10.61 -0.83 8.60
N GLN A 55 11.11 -0.18 7.55
CA GLN A 55 11.49 1.24 7.55
C GLN A 55 10.31 2.18 7.79
N ILE A 56 9.07 1.73 7.52
CA ILE A 56 7.85 2.50 7.77
C ILE A 56 7.14 2.08 9.06
N GLY A 57 7.79 1.27 9.90
CA GLY A 57 7.25 0.82 11.18
C GLY A 57 6.20 -0.29 11.07
N LEU A 58 6.32 -1.16 10.06
CA LEU A 58 5.63 -2.44 10.00
C LEU A 58 6.67 -3.54 10.22
N ASP A 59 6.70 -4.11 11.42
CA ASP A 59 7.58 -5.26 11.69
C ASP A 59 7.06 -6.54 11.02
N ALA A 60 7.83 -7.62 11.13
CA ALA A 60 7.46 -8.89 10.51
C ALA A 60 6.14 -9.47 11.08
N GLY A 61 5.82 -9.20 12.35
CA GLY A 61 4.58 -9.64 12.98
C GLY A 61 3.37 -8.87 12.45
N ASP A 62 3.48 -7.53 12.35
CA ASP A 62 2.48 -6.67 11.71
C ASP A 62 2.20 -7.14 10.27
N VAL A 63 3.26 -7.35 9.49
CA VAL A 63 3.14 -7.79 8.09
C VAL A 63 2.45 -9.15 7.97
N LEU A 64 2.83 -10.11 8.82
CA LEU A 64 2.22 -11.44 8.84
C LEU A 64 0.72 -11.34 9.17
N GLN A 65 0.35 -10.63 10.22
CA GLN A 65 -1.04 -10.48 10.64
C GLN A 65 -1.91 -9.80 9.57
N ILE A 66 -1.37 -8.76 8.92
CA ILE A 66 -2.06 -8.08 7.81
C ILE A 66 -2.28 -9.07 6.66
N ARG A 67 -1.24 -9.80 6.26
CA ARG A 67 -1.32 -10.78 5.17
C ARG A 67 -2.23 -11.96 5.47
N GLU A 68 -2.28 -12.42 6.72
CA GLU A 68 -3.24 -13.44 7.16
C GLU A 68 -4.68 -12.95 7.04
N LYS A 69 -4.92 -11.69 7.45
CA LYS A 69 -6.25 -11.08 7.36
C LYS A 69 -6.74 -10.92 5.92
N VAL A 70 -5.90 -10.41 5.03
CA VAL A 70 -6.31 -10.09 3.64
C VAL A 70 -6.06 -11.23 2.65
N GLY A 71 -5.20 -12.19 3.00
CA GLY A 71 -4.73 -13.21 2.06
C GLY A 71 -5.83 -14.09 1.46
N PRO A 72 -6.83 -14.56 2.22
CA PRO A 72 -7.93 -15.33 1.65
C PRO A 72 -8.67 -14.59 0.55
N ILE A 73 -8.98 -13.31 0.75
CA ILE A 73 -9.70 -12.52 -0.24
C ILE A 73 -8.82 -12.19 -1.45
N MET A 74 -7.54 -11.86 -1.23
CA MET A 74 -6.64 -11.46 -2.31
C MET A 74 -6.29 -12.64 -3.23
N ARG A 75 -6.17 -13.86 -2.68
CA ARG A 75 -6.03 -15.06 -3.50
C ARG A 75 -7.27 -15.33 -4.34
N ALA A 76 -8.46 -15.19 -3.76
CA ALA A 76 -9.71 -15.34 -4.52
C ALA A 76 -9.83 -14.26 -5.61
N TYR A 77 -9.41 -13.04 -5.30
CA TYR A 77 -9.41 -11.93 -6.24
C TYR A 77 -8.47 -12.16 -7.42
N ASN A 78 -7.21 -12.50 -7.14
CA ASN A 78 -6.19 -12.65 -8.17
C ASN A 78 -6.34 -13.94 -8.98
N ALA A 79 -7.01 -14.98 -8.45
CA ALA A 79 -7.36 -16.17 -9.23
C ALA A 79 -8.25 -15.87 -10.46
N VAL A 80 -8.90 -14.71 -10.49
CA VAL A 80 -9.71 -14.24 -11.63
C VAL A 80 -8.97 -13.21 -12.47
N HIS A 81 -8.22 -12.30 -11.84
CA HIS A 81 -7.53 -11.22 -12.56
C HIS A 81 -6.20 -11.65 -13.18
N TRP A 82 -5.56 -12.65 -12.59
CA TRP A 82 -4.20 -13.08 -12.91
C TRP A 82 -3.29 -11.87 -13.07
N ASP A 83 -3.17 -11.01 -12.06
CA ASP A 83 -2.22 -9.91 -12.07
C ASP A 83 -0.82 -10.41 -11.67
N TRP A 84 0.17 -9.98 -12.43
CA TRP A 84 1.58 -10.38 -12.34
C TRP A 84 2.41 -9.20 -11.83
N CYS A 85 1.88 -7.99 -11.97
CA CYS A 85 2.63 -6.75 -11.86
C CYS A 85 2.33 -6.02 -10.56
N HIS A 86 1.05 -5.88 -10.18
CA HIS A 86 0.69 -5.00 -9.08
C HIS A 86 -0.66 -5.35 -8.45
N LEU A 87 -0.71 -5.28 -7.11
CA LEU A 87 -1.94 -5.26 -6.32
C LEU A 87 -1.76 -4.20 -5.23
N GLY A 88 -2.71 -3.31 -5.07
CA GLY A 88 -2.67 -2.23 -4.08
C GLY A 88 -3.95 -2.14 -3.24
N LEU A 89 -4.07 -1.02 -2.51
CA LEU A 89 -5.24 -0.78 -1.66
C LEU A 89 -6.54 -0.74 -2.47
N ALA A 90 -6.49 -0.20 -3.69
CA ALA A 90 -7.66 -0.14 -4.56
C ALA A 90 -8.20 -1.55 -4.86
N ASP A 91 -7.31 -2.48 -5.19
CA ASP A 91 -7.66 -3.88 -5.51
C ASP A 91 -8.21 -4.61 -4.28
N LEU A 92 -7.66 -4.35 -3.09
CA LEU A 92 -8.21 -4.88 -1.83
C LEU A 92 -9.64 -4.39 -1.58
N LEU A 93 -9.91 -3.10 -1.82
CA LEU A 93 -11.25 -2.52 -1.63
C LEU A 93 -12.23 -3.01 -2.71
N ASP A 94 -11.77 -3.15 -3.94
CA ASP A 94 -12.55 -3.74 -5.03
C ASP A 94 -12.94 -5.19 -4.68
N ALA A 95 -11.96 -6.01 -4.26
CA ALA A 95 -12.18 -7.37 -3.79
C ALA A 95 -13.19 -7.44 -2.63
N ALA A 96 -13.12 -6.51 -1.67
CA ALA A 96 -14.06 -6.46 -0.54
C ALA A 96 -15.52 -6.21 -0.98
N THR A 97 -15.74 -5.62 -2.15
CA THR A 97 -17.07 -5.31 -2.69
C THR A 97 -17.52 -6.24 -3.82
N ALA A 98 -16.62 -7.06 -4.35
CA ALA A 98 -16.87 -7.98 -5.45
C ALA A 98 -17.87 -9.09 -5.09
N THR A 99 -19.06 -9.06 -5.67
CA THR A 99 -20.15 -10.00 -5.35
C THR A 99 -19.86 -11.44 -5.76
N TRP A 100 -18.92 -11.65 -6.69
CA TRP A 100 -18.46 -12.97 -7.13
C TRP A 100 -17.44 -13.60 -6.16
N ILE A 101 -16.88 -12.83 -5.23
CA ILE A 101 -16.09 -13.38 -4.14
C ILE A 101 -17.04 -13.91 -3.06
N PRO A 102 -16.79 -15.12 -2.51
CA PRO A 102 -17.61 -15.69 -1.46
C PRO A 102 -17.82 -14.74 -0.27
N GLU A 103 -19.07 -14.67 0.20
CA GLU A 103 -19.48 -13.67 1.20
C GLU A 103 -18.75 -13.83 2.53
N GLU A 104 -18.40 -15.06 2.91
CA GLU A 104 -17.64 -15.37 4.12
C GLU A 104 -16.24 -14.74 4.10
N LEU A 105 -15.58 -14.69 2.94
CA LEU A 105 -14.28 -14.05 2.79
C LEU A 105 -14.40 -12.52 2.88
N ARG A 106 -15.47 -11.95 2.30
CA ARG A 106 -15.76 -10.51 2.39
C ARG A 106 -16.10 -10.11 3.83
N LYS A 107 -16.96 -10.85 4.52
CA LYS A 107 -17.30 -10.62 5.94
C LYS A 107 -16.10 -10.77 6.87
N GLY A 108 -15.15 -11.64 6.54
CA GLY A 108 -13.90 -11.81 7.30
C GLY A 108 -13.06 -10.54 7.42
N LEU A 109 -13.25 -9.55 6.54
CA LEU A 109 -12.56 -8.26 6.61
C LEU A 109 -13.21 -7.26 7.57
N GLY A 110 -14.45 -7.54 8.01
CA GLY A 110 -15.29 -6.63 8.78
C GLY A 110 -16.03 -5.62 7.90
N GLU A 111 -16.60 -4.60 8.55
CA GLU A 111 -17.33 -3.53 7.88
C GLU A 111 -16.46 -2.73 6.91
N LEU A 112 -16.97 -2.45 5.71
CA LEU A 112 -16.21 -1.77 4.66
C LEU A 112 -15.65 -0.41 5.09
N ALA A 113 -16.42 0.37 5.86
CA ALA A 113 -15.96 1.66 6.36
C ALA A 113 -14.74 1.52 7.29
N HIS A 114 -14.73 0.49 8.15
CA HIS A 114 -13.59 0.19 9.00
C HIS A 114 -12.40 -0.34 8.18
N LEU A 115 -12.65 -1.18 7.18
CA LEU A 115 -11.61 -1.66 6.26
C LEU A 115 -10.95 -0.48 5.52
N CYS A 116 -11.75 0.46 4.99
CA CYS A 116 -11.25 1.67 4.34
C CYS A 116 -10.38 2.51 5.27
N SER A 117 -10.87 2.82 6.48
CA SER A 117 -10.11 3.61 7.45
C SER A 117 -8.79 2.93 7.83
N TRP A 118 -8.85 1.62 8.14
CA TRP A 118 -7.67 0.82 8.47
C TRP A 118 -6.68 0.73 7.30
N GLY A 119 -7.18 0.58 6.08
CA GLY A 119 -6.39 0.59 4.85
C GLY A 119 -5.61 1.88 4.64
N VAL A 120 -6.30 3.01 4.80
CA VAL A 120 -5.71 4.35 4.69
C VAL A 120 -4.70 4.60 5.82
N ASP A 121 -4.99 4.18 7.05
CA ASP A 121 -4.08 4.33 8.18
C ASP A 121 -2.76 3.58 7.98
N ILE A 122 -2.80 2.38 7.39
CA ILE A 122 -1.62 1.62 7.00
C ILE A 122 -0.85 2.34 5.90
N ALA A 123 -1.54 2.78 4.83
CA ALA A 123 -0.90 3.51 3.73
C ALA A 123 -0.16 4.77 4.21
N ASN A 124 -0.72 5.46 5.21
CA ASN A 124 -0.14 6.67 5.78
C ASN A 124 0.99 6.41 6.81
N ARG A 125 1.35 5.15 7.13
CA ARG A 125 2.50 4.88 8.01
C ARG A 125 3.82 5.39 7.42
N ALA A 126 3.98 5.31 6.09
CA ALA A 126 5.15 5.84 5.39
C ALA A 126 5.32 7.36 5.59
N ASP A 127 4.22 8.12 5.54
CA ASP A 127 4.23 9.57 5.70
C ASP A 127 4.60 9.99 7.13
N ARG A 128 4.18 9.21 8.14
CA ARG A 128 4.45 9.50 9.56
C ARG A 128 5.94 9.39 9.88
N GLN A 129 6.65 8.41 9.33
CA GLN A 129 8.08 8.21 9.60
C GLN A 129 8.96 9.29 8.94
N GLN A 130 8.57 9.78 7.75
CA GLN A 130 9.29 10.87 7.08
C GLN A 130 9.21 12.19 7.85
N THR A 131 8.08 12.50 8.50
CA THR A 131 7.95 13.73 9.30
C THR A 131 8.76 13.67 10.60
N TRP A 132 8.92 12.49 11.21
CA TRP A 132 9.82 12.30 12.37
C TRP A 132 11.30 12.54 12.01
N HIS A 133 11.76 12.06 10.86
CA HIS A 133 13.15 12.27 10.42
C HIS A 133 13.44 13.70 9.94
N ALA A 134 12.44 14.40 9.38
CA ALA A 134 12.59 15.80 8.96
C ALA A 134 12.52 16.81 10.14
N GLY A 135 12.00 16.40 11.30
CA GLY A 135 11.82 17.25 12.48
C GLY A 135 12.93 17.18 13.53
N MET A 136 13.97 16.36 13.35
CA MET A 136 15.10 16.34 14.29
C MET A 136 15.99 17.58 14.07
N PRO A 137 16.25 18.40 15.10
CA PRO A 137 17.25 19.44 14.99
C PRO A 137 18.59 18.76 14.72
N SER A 138 19.29 19.24 13.69
CA SER A 138 20.67 18.83 13.43
C SER A 138 21.45 19.14 14.71
N GLY A 139 21.85 18.09 15.42
CA GLY A 139 22.72 18.21 16.59
C GLY A 139 23.97 19.03 16.22
N PRO A 140 24.56 19.75 17.18
CA PRO A 140 25.66 20.65 16.89
C PRO A 140 26.80 19.86 16.24
N ARG A 141 27.24 20.30 15.06
CA ARG A 141 28.50 19.84 14.47
C ARG A 141 29.61 20.31 15.41
N LEU A 142 30.15 19.38 16.18
CA LEU A 142 31.41 19.57 16.86
C LEU A 142 32.53 19.18 15.88
N TRP A 143 33.44 20.14 15.70
CA TRP A 143 34.72 20.16 14.96
C TRP A 143 34.63 20.35 13.45
#